data_AF-A0A2V5LA96-F1
#
_entry.id   AF-A0A2V5LA96-F1
#
_cell.length_a   1.000
_cell.length_b   1.000
_cell.length_c   1.000
_cell.angle_alpha   90.00
_cell.angle_beta   90.00
_cell.angle_gamma   90.00
#
_symmetry.space_group_name_H-M   'P 1'
#
loop_
_entity.id
_entity.type
_entity.pdbx_description
1 polymer ?
#
loop_
_entity_poly.entity_id
_entity_poly.type
_entity_poly.pdbx_seq_one_letter_code
_entity_poly.pdbx_strand_id
1 'polypeptide(L)'
;MVTHFTEEISPSVWYGWGDPARAKPLAPGALEFLRRTLRLASVEAVHPPVDLANVRVGPSALDAMVLAELGAITGAGHVSTEAAERILHAGGKSTPDLLRRRSGDALDAPDAVVFPGSSAEVAELLALCAKRQLAVVAFGGGTSVVGGVEPLRGRFAGVITLDLRRMNRLLHVDPLSRTATFEAGIRGPAIEAALAPHGFTLGHFPQSHQEATLGGYVATRSAGQASTGYGRSDDLVKSAHLETPAGPFDAGSLAPGTAAGPKLLDVVVGSEGTLGVITRATLKVSPAPAAKVYGSWSFPSFAAGADALRRLRHDGVRGDMPHVCRLSDTDETASTFKLGGWKTGALSRYLSVRGQKTPALALFVWEGDGRQARARRRRSARILQRAGGIPLGPVPGMSWEHGRFSGPYLRDELLTRGVFVETLETAATWGRVEDTYASVRRAILDALEVNGAAAYVQTHISHVYSDGASLYFTFLSGLEKDALAQNARVKAAASNAIVAAGATITHHHAVGIDHAPYLGAEIGDLGIKVLAGIKNTLDPEGIMNPGKLIPIDTEETP
;
A
#
# COMPACT_ATOMS: atom_id res chain seq x y z
N MET A 1 12.78 25.09 -1.48
CA MET A 1 11.83 24.20 -0.76
C MET A 1 12.33 22.79 -0.99
N VAL A 2 12.96 22.16 0.00
CA VAL A 2 13.38 20.76 -0.11
C VAL A 2 12.09 19.94 -0.22
N THR A 3 11.83 19.40 -1.40
CA THR A 3 10.62 18.61 -1.65
C THR A 3 10.83 17.22 -1.06
N HIS A 4 10.18 16.93 0.09
CA HIS A 4 10.14 15.59 0.69
C HIS A 4 9.75 14.46 -0.29
N PHE A 5 9.22 14.80 -1.47
CA PHE A 5 8.87 13.87 -2.53
C PHE A 5 10.06 13.22 -3.23
N THR A 6 11.21 13.90 -3.32
CA THR A 6 12.43 13.39 -3.97
C THR A 6 13.41 12.80 -2.97
N GLU A 7 13.00 12.67 -1.71
CA GLU A 7 13.85 12.15 -0.64
C GLU A 7 13.94 10.62 -0.74
N GLU A 8 15.09 10.14 -1.23
CA GLU A 8 15.46 8.73 -1.17
C GLU A 8 15.87 8.32 0.24
N ILE A 9 15.56 7.06 0.56
CA ILE A 9 16.01 6.40 1.79
C ILE A 9 16.79 5.15 1.43
N SER A 10 17.70 4.76 2.32
CA SER A 10 18.37 3.46 2.23
C SER A 10 17.33 2.35 2.15
N PRO A 11 17.61 1.25 1.44
CA PRO A 11 16.76 0.07 1.47
C PRO A 11 16.42 -0.34 2.90
N SER A 12 15.18 -0.80 3.10
CA SER A 12 14.74 -1.31 4.39
C SER A 12 15.71 -2.32 5.01
N VAL A 13 15.88 -2.22 6.32
CA VAL A 13 16.41 -3.35 7.11
C VAL A 13 15.50 -4.58 6.98
N TRP A 14 16.09 -5.75 7.15
CA TRP A 14 15.41 -7.03 6.96
C TRP A 14 14.24 -7.27 7.93
N TYR A 15 14.26 -6.65 9.11
CA TYR A 15 13.25 -6.80 10.16
C TYR A 15 12.20 -5.67 10.21
N GLY A 16 12.26 -4.70 9.31
CA GLY A 16 11.52 -3.45 9.43
C GLY A 16 11.50 -2.59 8.17
N TRP A 17 11.34 -1.29 8.35
CA TRP A 17 11.19 -0.27 7.32
C TRP A 17 12.36 0.72 7.29
N GLY A 18 12.86 1.03 6.10
CA GLY A 18 13.95 1.97 5.85
C GLY A 18 15.16 1.81 6.79
N ASP A 19 15.81 2.94 7.07
CA ASP A 19 16.89 3.07 8.06
C ASP A 19 16.33 3.29 9.48
N PRO A 20 16.56 2.37 10.44
CA PRO A 20 16.11 2.49 11.83
C PRO A 20 16.58 3.76 12.54
N ALA A 21 17.69 4.37 12.12
CA ALA A 21 18.18 5.63 12.69
C ALA A 21 17.21 6.80 12.45
N ARG A 22 16.28 6.67 11.51
CA ARG A 22 15.21 7.65 11.24
C ARG A 22 13.98 7.45 12.12
N ALA A 23 13.87 6.32 12.84
CA ALA A 23 12.77 6.08 13.75
C ALA A 23 12.79 7.08 14.91
N LYS A 24 11.64 7.67 15.22
CA LYS A 24 11.50 8.57 16.37
C LYS A 24 11.01 7.76 17.56
N PRO A 25 11.67 7.84 18.72
CA PRO A 25 11.20 7.13 19.91
C PRO A 25 9.83 7.64 20.34
N LEU A 26 9.02 6.74 20.90
CA LEU A 26 7.74 7.09 21.48
C LEU A 26 7.94 7.98 22.71
N ALA A 27 7.27 9.13 22.74
CA ALA A 27 7.29 10.01 23.90
C ALA A 27 6.64 9.32 25.13
N PRO A 28 7.03 9.68 26.38
CA PRO A 28 6.46 9.07 27.59
C PRO A 28 4.93 9.10 27.66
N GLY A 29 4.30 10.19 27.22
CA GLY A 29 2.84 10.29 27.15
C GLY A 29 2.20 9.32 26.14
N ALA A 30 2.91 8.96 25.07
CA ALA A 30 2.46 7.96 24.11
C ALA A 30 2.52 6.55 24.69
N LEU A 31 3.61 6.23 25.39
CA LEU A 31 3.77 4.96 26.09
C LEU A 31 2.70 4.75 27.15
N GLU A 32 2.43 5.78 27.97
CA GLU A 32 1.37 5.71 28.97
C GLU A 32 -0.04 5.60 28.35
N PHE A 33 -0.27 6.30 27.23
CA PHE A 33 -1.49 6.14 26.46
C PHE A 33 -1.69 4.69 25.98
N LEU A 34 -0.66 4.07 25.40
CA LEU A 34 -0.70 2.67 24.94
C LEU A 34 -0.95 1.72 26.11
N ARG A 35 -0.16 1.83 27.18
CA ARG A 35 -0.26 0.98 28.37
C ARG A 35 -1.67 0.97 28.95
N ARG A 36 -2.27 2.17 29.13
CA ARG A 36 -3.61 2.30 29.70
C ARG A 36 -4.71 1.88 28.73
N THR A 37 -4.59 2.24 27.45
CA THR A 37 -5.65 1.98 26.44
C THR A 37 -5.71 0.50 26.09
N LEU A 38 -4.56 -0.16 25.94
CA LEU A 38 -4.45 -1.57 25.59
C LEU A 38 -4.31 -2.49 26.82
N ARG A 39 -4.40 -1.92 28.03
CA ARG A 39 -4.30 -2.63 29.32
C ARG A 39 -3.06 -3.52 29.43
N LEU A 40 -1.93 -3.03 28.93
CA LEU A 40 -0.68 -3.78 28.91
C LEU A 40 0.00 -3.74 30.29
N ALA A 41 0.58 -4.88 30.69
CA ALA A 41 1.38 -4.95 31.91
C ALA A 41 2.66 -4.09 31.81
N SER A 42 3.27 -4.05 30.63
CA SER A 42 4.44 -3.25 30.32
C SER A 42 4.39 -2.76 28.86
N VAL A 43 5.12 -1.68 28.58
CA VAL A 43 5.38 -1.14 27.24
C VAL A 43 6.89 -0.95 27.02
N GLU A 44 7.70 -1.68 27.78
CA GLU A 44 9.15 -1.77 27.60
C GLU A 44 9.50 -2.50 26.30
N ALA A 45 10.67 -2.19 25.75
CA ALA A 45 11.16 -2.74 24.49
C ALA A 45 11.71 -4.17 24.66
N VAL A 46 10.84 -5.12 24.98
CA VAL A 46 11.21 -6.51 25.33
C VAL A 46 11.06 -7.51 24.17
N HIS A 47 10.67 -7.04 22.98
CA HIS A 47 10.57 -7.85 21.76
C HIS A 47 11.47 -7.32 20.62
N PRO A 48 12.79 -7.11 20.86
CA PRO A 48 13.70 -6.71 19.79
C PRO A 48 13.78 -7.79 18.70
N PRO A 49 14.08 -7.42 17.44
CA PRO A 49 14.39 -8.41 16.42
C PRO A 49 15.62 -9.23 16.86
N VAL A 50 15.68 -10.51 16.48
CA VAL A 50 16.91 -11.31 16.62
C VAL A 50 18.05 -10.70 15.79
N ASP A 51 19.29 -11.10 16.07
CA ASP A 51 20.41 -10.78 15.17
C ASP A 51 20.20 -11.44 13.79
N LEU A 52 20.58 -10.77 12.69
CA LEU A 52 20.51 -11.32 11.34
C LEU A 52 21.23 -12.67 11.23
N ALA A 53 22.37 -12.82 11.92
CA ALA A 53 23.14 -14.06 11.92
C ALA A 53 22.37 -15.25 12.54
N ASN A 54 21.34 -14.97 13.34
CA ASN A 54 20.50 -15.98 13.99
C ASN A 54 19.18 -16.22 13.25
N VAL A 55 18.93 -15.53 12.13
CA VAL A 55 17.76 -15.78 11.29
C VAL A 55 17.98 -17.06 10.51
N ARG A 56 17.10 -18.04 10.71
CA ARG A 56 17.17 -19.33 10.02
C ARG A 56 16.69 -19.16 8.59
N VAL A 57 17.52 -19.59 7.64
CA VAL A 57 17.21 -19.64 6.22
C VAL A 57 17.55 -21.03 5.70
N GLY A 58 16.65 -21.64 4.91
CA GLY A 58 16.92 -22.94 4.30
C GLY A 58 18.07 -22.85 3.28
N PRO A 59 18.80 -23.94 2.97
CA PRO A 59 19.72 -23.94 1.84
C PRO A 59 18.96 -23.64 0.53
N SER A 60 19.65 -23.06 -0.45
CA SER A 60 19.07 -22.95 -1.80
C SER A 60 18.89 -24.35 -2.39
N ALA A 61 17.71 -24.63 -2.95
CA ALA A 61 17.43 -25.87 -3.65
C ALA A 61 18.00 -25.90 -5.08
N LEU A 62 18.54 -24.78 -5.59
CA LEU A 62 19.07 -24.69 -6.95
C LEU A 62 20.48 -25.27 -7.04
N ASP A 63 20.70 -26.12 -8.03
CA ASP A 63 22.04 -26.65 -8.32
C ASP A 63 22.95 -25.62 -9.02
N ALA A 64 24.25 -25.92 -9.07
CA ALA A 64 25.25 -25.04 -9.67
C ALA A 64 25.03 -24.81 -11.18
N MET A 65 24.37 -25.75 -11.88
CA MET A 65 24.08 -25.62 -13.30
C MET A 65 23.00 -24.57 -13.53
N VAL A 66 21.91 -24.62 -12.76
CA VAL A 66 20.83 -23.63 -12.83
C VAL A 66 21.36 -22.23 -12.48
N LEU A 67 22.18 -22.11 -11.43
CA LEU A 67 22.80 -20.83 -11.05
C LEU A 67 23.72 -20.29 -12.17
N ALA A 68 24.46 -21.15 -12.85
CA ALA A 68 25.29 -20.76 -13.99
C ALA A 68 24.45 -20.32 -15.20
N GLU A 69 23.32 -20.99 -15.48
CA GLU A 69 22.39 -20.59 -16.54
C GLU A 69 21.74 -19.23 -16.26
N LEU A 70 21.30 -18.98 -15.02
CA LEU A 70 20.80 -17.67 -14.58
C LEU A 70 21.89 -16.60 -14.75
N GLY A 71 23.10 -16.90 -14.30
CA GLY A 71 24.25 -16.00 -14.41
C GLY A 71 24.71 -15.75 -15.84
N ALA A 72 24.47 -16.67 -16.78
CA ALA A 72 24.76 -16.46 -18.19
C ALA A 72 23.84 -15.41 -18.84
N ILE A 73 22.61 -15.29 -18.36
CA ILE A 73 21.62 -14.31 -18.84
C ILE A 73 21.91 -12.92 -18.25
N THR A 74 22.02 -12.82 -16.92
CA THR A 74 22.10 -11.51 -16.25
C THR A 74 23.52 -11.06 -15.94
N GLY A 75 24.49 -11.95 -16.05
CA GLY A 75 25.82 -11.83 -15.44
C GLY A 75 25.87 -12.47 -14.05
N ALA A 76 26.97 -13.17 -13.73
CA ALA A 76 27.13 -13.91 -12.46
C ALA A 76 27.04 -13.03 -11.20
N GLY A 77 27.47 -11.76 -11.29
CA GLY A 77 27.34 -10.79 -10.19
C GLY A 77 25.90 -10.31 -9.93
N HIS A 78 24.94 -10.80 -10.72
CA HIS A 78 23.52 -10.44 -10.64
C HIS A 78 22.63 -11.62 -10.26
N VAL A 79 23.22 -12.67 -9.69
CA VAL A 79 22.53 -13.80 -9.06
C VAL A 79 23.08 -13.94 -7.64
N SER A 80 22.21 -13.97 -6.63
CA SER A 80 22.60 -14.12 -5.23
C SER A 80 21.86 -15.28 -4.56
N THR A 81 22.62 -16.15 -3.92
CA THR A 81 22.14 -17.19 -3.00
C THR A 81 22.48 -16.87 -1.54
N GLU A 82 23.02 -15.68 -1.28
CA GLU A 82 23.45 -15.25 0.04
C GLU A 82 22.25 -15.15 1.00
N ALA A 83 22.45 -15.62 2.24
CA ALA A 83 21.41 -15.62 3.27
C ALA A 83 20.78 -14.23 3.46
N ALA A 84 21.60 -13.19 3.57
CA ALA A 84 21.14 -11.83 3.80
C ALA A 84 20.21 -11.31 2.69
N GLU A 85 20.55 -11.56 1.42
CA GLU A 85 19.73 -11.11 0.30
C GLU A 85 18.42 -11.91 0.23
N ARG A 86 18.47 -13.22 0.45
CA ARG A 86 17.28 -14.08 0.47
C ARG A 86 16.31 -13.68 1.60
N ILE A 87 16.81 -13.35 2.79
CA ILE A 87 15.99 -12.88 3.92
C ILE A 87 15.29 -11.54 3.60
N LEU A 88 15.97 -10.63 2.90
CA LEU A 88 15.37 -9.36 2.44
C LEU A 88 14.20 -9.58 1.46
N HIS A 89 14.19 -10.70 0.75
CA HIS A 89 13.18 -11.09 -0.23
C HIS A 89 12.22 -12.18 0.26
N ALA A 90 12.27 -12.54 1.55
CA ALA A 90 11.40 -13.54 2.18
C ALA A 90 10.00 -12.99 2.53
N GLY A 91 9.40 -12.20 1.62
CA GLY A 91 8.09 -11.56 1.82
C GLY A 91 8.12 -10.04 1.91
N GLY A 92 6.94 -9.46 2.13
CA GLY A 92 6.70 -8.03 2.06
C GLY A 92 6.95 -7.29 3.37
N LYS A 93 6.06 -6.35 3.72
CA LYS A 93 6.03 -5.58 4.97
C LYS A 93 4.71 -5.77 5.74
N SER A 94 4.00 -6.87 5.49
CA SER A 94 2.85 -7.27 6.31
C SER A 94 3.29 -7.56 7.75
N THR A 95 2.38 -7.47 8.72
CA THR A 95 2.73 -7.82 10.10
C THR A 95 3.17 -9.29 10.24
N PRO A 96 2.53 -10.29 9.61
CA PRO A 96 3.03 -11.67 9.58
C PRO A 96 4.47 -11.82 9.06
N ASP A 97 4.81 -11.16 7.95
CA ASP A 97 6.16 -11.24 7.36
C ASP A 97 7.22 -10.67 8.29
N LEU A 98 6.89 -9.57 8.98
CA LEU A 98 7.80 -8.95 9.93
C LEU A 98 7.90 -9.77 11.20
N LEU A 99 6.81 -10.32 11.73
CA LEU A 99 6.84 -11.16 12.93
C LEU A 99 7.69 -12.42 12.73
N ARG A 100 7.50 -13.14 11.61
CA ARG A 100 8.33 -14.31 11.26
C ARG A 100 9.81 -13.97 11.26
N ARG A 101 10.20 -12.97 10.44
CA ARG A 101 11.60 -12.54 10.34
C ARG A 101 12.14 -12.10 11.69
N ARG A 102 11.47 -11.17 12.38
CA ARG A 102 11.90 -10.65 13.69
C ARG A 102 12.12 -11.74 14.74
N SER A 103 11.39 -12.85 14.65
CA SER A 103 11.55 -14.04 15.51
C SER A 103 12.66 -15.01 15.09
N GLY A 104 13.33 -14.75 13.97
CA GLY A 104 14.41 -15.58 13.43
C GLY A 104 13.97 -16.64 12.42
N ASP A 105 12.80 -16.46 11.79
CA ASP A 105 12.28 -17.39 10.79
C ASP A 105 12.20 -16.75 9.40
N ALA A 106 13.03 -17.25 8.49
CA ALA A 106 13.00 -16.99 7.06
C ALA A 106 13.24 -18.29 6.28
N LEU A 107 12.71 -19.41 6.77
CA LEU A 107 12.86 -20.72 6.10
C LEU A 107 12.25 -20.71 4.70
N ASP A 108 11.18 -19.94 4.51
CA ASP A 108 10.51 -19.73 3.23
C ASP A 108 11.17 -18.60 2.40
N ALA A 109 12.47 -18.31 2.57
CA ALA A 109 13.15 -17.35 1.69
C ALA A 109 13.29 -17.93 0.27
N PRO A 110 13.36 -17.08 -0.79
CA PRO A 110 13.52 -17.60 -2.15
C PRO A 110 14.85 -18.35 -2.29
N ASP A 111 14.97 -19.29 -3.22
CA ASP A 111 16.20 -20.05 -3.42
C ASP A 111 17.34 -19.20 -3.98
N ALA A 112 17.01 -18.21 -4.81
CA ALA A 112 17.93 -17.21 -5.32
C ALA A 112 17.21 -15.88 -5.59
N VAL A 113 17.98 -14.79 -5.57
CA VAL A 113 17.55 -13.46 -6.00
C VAL A 113 18.34 -13.10 -7.26
N VAL A 114 17.62 -12.75 -8.33
CA VAL A 114 18.20 -12.43 -9.63
C VAL A 114 17.85 -10.99 -9.98
N PHE A 115 18.84 -10.24 -10.48
CA PHE A 115 18.70 -8.81 -10.76
C PHE A 115 18.79 -8.56 -12.27
N PRO A 116 17.71 -8.70 -13.04
CA PRO A 116 17.72 -8.40 -14.47
C PRO A 116 17.94 -6.90 -14.73
N GLY A 117 18.69 -6.59 -15.77
CA GLY A 117 18.99 -5.22 -16.22
C GLY A 117 18.19 -4.74 -17.43
N SER A 118 17.40 -5.61 -18.07
CA SER A 118 16.64 -5.28 -19.27
C SER A 118 15.41 -6.17 -19.46
N SER A 119 14.49 -5.75 -20.34
CA SER A 119 13.32 -6.57 -20.71
C SER A 119 13.71 -7.90 -21.35
N ALA A 120 14.76 -7.88 -22.19
CA ALA A 120 15.28 -9.10 -22.83
C ALA A 120 15.80 -10.12 -21.81
N GLU A 121 16.57 -9.67 -20.82
CA GLU A 121 17.02 -10.55 -19.73
C GLU A 121 15.83 -11.15 -18.97
N VAL A 122 14.78 -10.38 -18.70
CA VAL A 122 13.57 -10.89 -18.05
C VAL A 122 12.91 -11.98 -18.93
N ALA A 123 12.73 -11.73 -20.23
CA ALA A 123 12.15 -12.72 -21.14
C ALA A 123 12.95 -14.04 -21.15
N GLU A 124 14.27 -13.95 -21.24
CA GLU A 124 15.17 -15.12 -21.22
C GLU A 124 15.09 -15.86 -19.88
N LEU A 125 15.02 -15.14 -18.75
CA LEU A 125 14.84 -15.74 -17.43
C LEU A 125 13.51 -16.47 -17.31
N LEU A 126 12.40 -15.89 -17.77
CA LEU A 126 11.09 -16.55 -17.73
C LEU A 126 11.06 -17.83 -18.57
N ALA A 127 11.67 -17.80 -19.75
CA ALA A 127 11.80 -18.98 -20.60
C ALA A 127 12.63 -20.09 -19.92
N LEU A 128 13.74 -19.72 -19.25
CA LEU A 128 14.56 -20.65 -18.48
C LEU A 128 13.78 -21.23 -17.29
N CYS A 129 13.08 -20.39 -16.52
CA CYS A 129 12.29 -20.80 -15.36
C CYS A 129 11.15 -21.75 -15.77
N ALA A 130 10.47 -21.50 -16.88
CA ALA A 130 9.46 -22.41 -17.41
C ALA A 130 10.06 -23.78 -17.75
N LYS A 131 11.21 -23.79 -18.45
CA LYS A 131 11.94 -25.02 -18.80
C LYS A 131 12.43 -25.79 -17.57
N ARG A 132 12.90 -25.08 -16.55
CA ARG A 132 13.45 -25.65 -15.30
C ARG A 132 12.38 -25.88 -14.22
N GLN A 133 11.11 -25.53 -14.50
CA GLN A 133 10.00 -25.60 -13.56
C GLN A 133 10.34 -24.89 -12.24
N LEU A 134 10.71 -23.61 -12.35
CA LEU A 134 10.99 -22.72 -11.23
C LEU A 134 9.89 -21.68 -11.10
N ALA A 135 9.36 -21.50 -9.89
CA ALA A 135 8.45 -20.41 -9.59
C ALA A 135 9.20 -19.07 -9.65
N VAL A 136 8.49 -18.01 -10.05
CA VAL A 136 9.04 -16.68 -10.22
C VAL A 136 8.19 -15.66 -9.46
N VAL A 137 8.83 -14.88 -8.58
CA VAL A 137 8.20 -13.73 -7.93
C VAL A 137 8.86 -12.44 -8.41
N ALA A 138 8.09 -11.56 -9.04
CA ALA A 138 8.55 -10.22 -9.39
C ALA A 138 8.63 -9.34 -8.13
N PHE A 139 9.73 -8.63 -7.96
CA PHE A 139 10.00 -7.84 -6.75
C PHE A 139 10.48 -6.45 -7.10
N GLY A 140 9.83 -5.46 -6.49
CA GLY A 140 10.21 -4.05 -6.57
C GLY A 140 10.72 -3.55 -5.23
N GLY A 141 9.91 -2.75 -4.55
CA GLY A 141 10.24 -2.23 -3.22
C GLY A 141 10.02 -3.19 -2.07
N GLY A 142 9.46 -4.39 -2.31
CA GLY A 142 9.10 -5.33 -1.24
C GLY A 142 8.04 -4.80 -0.27
N THR A 143 7.22 -3.83 -0.66
CA THR A 143 6.33 -3.07 0.23
C THR A 143 4.92 -3.65 0.36
N SER A 144 4.66 -4.82 -0.22
CA SER A 144 3.36 -5.52 -0.12
C SER A 144 2.98 -5.79 1.34
N VAL A 145 1.71 -5.63 1.68
CA VAL A 145 1.17 -5.87 3.03
C VAL A 145 0.13 -7.00 3.06
N VAL A 146 0.04 -7.77 1.97
CA VAL A 146 -0.99 -8.83 1.77
C VAL A 146 -0.37 -10.17 1.35
N GLY A 147 0.91 -10.40 1.66
CA GLY A 147 1.66 -11.59 1.20
C GLY A 147 1.98 -11.61 -0.30
N GLY A 148 1.72 -10.51 -1.03
CA GLY A 148 1.84 -10.46 -2.49
C GLY A 148 3.23 -10.74 -3.09
N VAL A 149 4.30 -10.71 -2.27
CA VAL A 149 5.68 -11.03 -2.70
C VAL A 149 6.31 -12.15 -1.86
N GLU A 150 5.50 -12.91 -1.13
CA GLU A 150 5.97 -14.10 -0.44
C GLU A 150 6.43 -15.15 -1.48
N PRO A 151 7.64 -15.71 -1.38
CA PRO A 151 8.20 -16.60 -2.40
C PRO A 151 7.66 -18.02 -2.27
N LEU A 152 6.36 -18.20 -2.55
CA LEU A 152 5.74 -19.52 -2.54
C LEU A 152 6.31 -20.36 -3.69
N ARG A 153 6.88 -21.52 -3.35
CA ARG A 153 7.39 -22.48 -4.34
C ARG A 153 6.29 -23.26 -5.05
N GLY A 154 5.17 -23.55 -4.39
CA GLY A 154 4.11 -24.41 -4.94
C GLY A 154 4.66 -25.78 -5.37
N ARG A 155 4.24 -26.26 -6.55
CA ARG A 155 4.66 -27.56 -7.12
C ARG A 155 6.04 -27.55 -7.78
N PHE A 156 6.72 -26.41 -7.83
CA PHE A 156 7.93 -26.20 -8.62
C PHE A 156 9.20 -26.67 -7.91
N ALA A 157 10.28 -26.90 -8.66
CA ALA A 157 11.54 -27.42 -8.13
C ALA A 157 12.25 -26.42 -7.19
N GLY A 158 12.02 -25.12 -7.41
CA GLY A 158 12.50 -24.02 -6.59
C GLY A 158 11.74 -22.74 -6.92
N VAL A 159 12.07 -21.66 -6.22
CA VAL A 159 11.49 -20.33 -6.40
C VAL A 159 12.59 -19.29 -6.45
N ILE A 160 12.56 -18.44 -7.48
CA ILE A 160 13.45 -17.28 -7.58
C ILE A 160 12.66 -16.00 -7.45
N THR A 161 13.33 -14.99 -6.93
CA THR A 161 12.82 -13.62 -6.93
C THR A 161 13.55 -12.80 -7.98
N LEU A 162 12.80 -12.12 -8.85
CA LEU A 162 13.35 -11.16 -9.82
C LEU A 162 13.25 -9.74 -9.26
N ASP A 163 14.36 -9.20 -8.78
CA ASP A 163 14.43 -7.84 -8.27
C ASP A 163 14.75 -6.86 -9.40
N LEU A 164 13.78 -6.00 -9.70
CA LEU A 164 13.84 -5.08 -10.83
C LEU A 164 14.64 -3.79 -10.58
N ARG A 165 15.36 -3.66 -9.45
CA ARG A 165 16.04 -2.40 -9.05
C ARG A 165 17.04 -1.85 -10.06
N ARG A 166 17.57 -2.69 -10.97
CA ARG A 166 18.47 -2.26 -12.06
C ARG A 166 17.72 -1.59 -13.22
N MET A 167 16.42 -1.84 -13.36
CA MET A 167 15.54 -1.27 -14.39
C MET A 167 14.82 -0.04 -13.83
N ASN A 168 15.56 1.06 -13.63
CA ASN A 168 15.11 2.23 -12.85
C ASN A 168 15.15 3.57 -13.60
N ARG A 169 15.13 3.57 -14.94
CA ARG A 169 15.32 4.77 -15.75
C ARG A 169 14.00 5.39 -16.24
N LEU A 170 14.01 6.72 -16.35
CA LEU A 170 13.10 7.46 -17.23
C LEU A 170 13.54 7.26 -18.68
N LEU A 171 12.65 6.72 -19.52
CA LEU A 171 12.95 6.38 -20.92
C LEU A 171 12.52 7.48 -21.89
N HIS A 172 11.37 8.11 -21.64
CA HIS A 172 10.81 9.13 -22.55
C HIS A 172 9.86 10.07 -21.83
N VAL A 173 9.84 11.36 -22.19
CA VAL A 173 8.85 12.34 -21.76
C VAL A 173 8.26 13.03 -22.99
N ASP A 174 6.94 13.08 -23.07
CA ASP A 174 6.20 13.91 -24.00
C ASP A 174 5.53 15.06 -23.21
N PRO A 175 6.10 16.28 -23.25
CA PRO A 175 5.54 17.44 -22.57
C PRO A 175 4.21 17.93 -23.14
N LEU A 176 3.94 17.69 -24.43
CA LEU A 176 2.73 18.15 -25.11
C LEU A 176 1.55 17.27 -24.68
N SER A 177 1.72 15.96 -24.75
CA SER A 177 0.70 14.99 -24.31
C SER A 177 0.70 14.78 -22.78
N ARG A 178 1.72 15.29 -22.09
CA ARG A 178 1.98 15.13 -20.65
C ARG A 178 1.99 13.66 -20.26
N THR A 179 2.88 12.90 -20.91
CA THR A 179 3.11 11.49 -20.58
C THR A 179 4.60 11.23 -20.39
N ALA A 180 4.93 10.28 -19.51
CA ALA A 180 6.30 9.83 -19.31
C ALA A 180 6.36 8.30 -19.22
N THR A 181 7.40 7.71 -19.82
CA THR A 181 7.65 6.26 -19.84
C THR A 181 8.86 5.95 -19.00
N PHE A 182 8.75 4.96 -18.13
CA PHE A 182 9.83 4.54 -17.24
C PHE A 182 9.97 3.01 -17.25
N GLU A 183 11.15 2.57 -16.85
CA GLU A 183 11.36 1.19 -16.42
C GLU A 183 10.66 0.92 -15.08
N ALA A 184 10.21 -0.32 -14.87
CA ALA A 184 9.30 -0.67 -13.78
C ALA A 184 9.94 -0.68 -12.37
N GLY A 185 11.26 -0.81 -12.28
CA GLY A 185 12.01 -0.82 -11.02
C GLY A 185 12.27 0.56 -10.42
N ILE A 186 11.94 1.66 -11.12
CA ILE A 186 12.15 3.02 -10.60
C ILE A 186 11.29 3.28 -9.36
N ARG A 187 11.89 3.81 -8.29
CA ARG A 187 11.20 4.16 -7.04
C ARG A 187 10.52 5.52 -7.11
N GLY A 188 9.51 5.74 -6.25
CA GLY A 188 8.77 6.99 -6.16
C GLY A 188 9.63 8.27 -6.17
N PRO A 189 10.63 8.41 -5.27
CA PRO A 189 11.50 9.59 -5.26
C PRO A 189 12.27 9.81 -6.56
N ALA A 190 12.78 8.75 -7.17
CA ALA A 190 13.51 8.81 -8.43
C ALA A 190 12.59 9.19 -9.61
N ILE A 191 11.33 8.77 -9.61
CA ILE A 191 10.32 9.23 -10.58
C ILE A 191 10.15 10.75 -10.49
N GLU A 192 9.92 11.27 -9.28
CA GLU A 192 9.71 12.71 -9.08
C GLU A 192 10.97 13.51 -9.40
N ALA A 193 12.16 13.01 -9.04
CA ALA A 193 13.42 13.62 -9.38
C ALA A 193 13.66 13.67 -10.90
N ALA A 194 13.30 12.60 -11.62
CA ALA A 194 13.43 12.53 -13.07
C ALA A 194 12.43 13.45 -13.81
N LEU A 195 11.25 13.70 -13.23
CA LEU A 195 10.23 14.60 -13.82
C LEU A 195 10.47 16.08 -13.51
N ALA A 196 11.16 16.40 -12.41
CA ALA A 196 11.36 17.78 -11.96
C ALA A 196 12.01 18.71 -13.02
N PRO A 197 13.05 18.30 -13.77
CA PRO A 197 13.64 19.13 -14.84
C PRO A 197 12.64 19.47 -15.97
N HIS A 198 11.60 18.66 -16.14
CA HIS A 198 10.55 18.86 -17.14
C HIS A 198 9.35 19.66 -16.61
N GLY A 199 9.38 20.10 -15.35
CA GLY A 199 8.29 20.85 -14.71
C GLY A 199 7.06 20.01 -14.41
N PHE A 200 7.21 18.69 -14.32
CA PHE A 200 6.11 17.76 -14.06
C PHE A 200 6.26 17.04 -12.71
N THR A 201 5.16 16.43 -12.27
CA THR A 201 5.06 15.51 -11.14
C THR A 201 4.18 14.33 -11.56
N LEU A 202 4.44 13.14 -11.02
CA LEU A 202 3.49 12.04 -11.16
C LEU A 202 2.29 12.27 -10.23
N GLY A 203 2.50 12.91 -9.08
CA GLY A 203 1.45 13.20 -8.10
C GLY A 203 0.97 11.96 -7.34
N HIS A 204 1.63 10.82 -7.53
CA HIS A 204 1.28 9.53 -6.92
C HIS A 204 2.16 9.25 -5.71
N PHE A 205 1.66 9.62 -4.53
CA PHE A 205 2.40 9.52 -3.27
C PHE A 205 1.75 8.54 -2.29
N PRO A 206 1.87 7.22 -2.50
CA PRO A 206 1.42 6.24 -1.50
C PRO A 206 2.27 6.36 -0.24
N GLN A 207 1.81 5.82 0.89
CA GLN A 207 2.59 5.85 2.14
C GLN A 207 3.95 5.16 2.00
N SER A 208 4.05 4.18 1.09
CA SER A 208 5.26 3.46 0.73
C SER A 208 6.12 4.14 -0.35
N HIS A 209 5.81 5.39 -0.73
CA HIS A 209 6.46 6.14 -1.83
C HIS A 209 7.98 5.99 -1.87
N GLN A 210 8.64 6.08 -0.72
CA GLN A 210 10.11 6.08 -0.62
C GLN A 210 10.77 4.74 -0.99
N GLU A 211 10.02 3.65 -1.04
CA GLU A 211 10.55 2.31 -1.36
C GLU A 211 9.82 1.63 -2.53
N ALA A 212 8.51 1.89 -2.68
CA ALA A 212 7.70 1.28 -3.73
C ALA A 212 8.14 1.74 -5.13
N THR A 213 7.98 0.84 -6.10
CA THR A 213 8.39 1.03 -7.48
C THR A 213 7.20 1.21 -8.41
N LEU A 214 7.44 1.75 -9.61
CA LEU A 214 6.41 1.91 -10.63
C LEU A 214 5.71 0.59 -10.98
N GLY A 215 6.47 -0.49 -11.18
CA GLY A 215 5.96 -1.82 -11.45
C GLY A 215 5.03 -2.30 -10.34
N GLY A 216 5.41 -2.06 -9.08
CA GLY A 216 4.55 -2.31 -7.92
C GLY A 216 3.27 -1.49 -7.98
N TYR A 217 3.34 -0.19 -8.29
CA TYR A 217 2.15 0.67 -8.39
C TYR A 217 1.12 0.16 -9.40
N VAL A 218 1.59 -0.33 -10.54
CA VAL A 218 0.76 -0.90 -11.61
C VAL A 218 0.24 -2.27 -11.20
N ALA A 219 1.12 -3.16 -10.72
CA ALA A 219 0.78 -4.54 -10.34
C ALA A 219 -0.23 -4.63 -9.20
N THR A 220 -0.30 -3.63 -8.31
CA THR A 220 -1.18 -3.67 -7.11
C THR A 220 -2.35 -2.68 -7.17
N ARG A 221 -2.58 -1.98 -8.30
CA ARG A 221 -3.62 -0.94 -8.38
C ARG A 221 -3.51 0.11 -7.25
N SER A 222 -2.28 0.47 -6.89
CA SER A 222 -2.01 1.33 -5.73
C SER A 222 -2.70 2.70 -5.82
N ALA A 223 -2.95 3.31 -4.65
CA ALA A 223 -3.47 4.67 -4.53
C ALA A 223 -2.49 5.59 -3.79
N GLY A 224 -2.27 6.78 -4.33
CA GLY A 224 -1.49 7.83 -3.68
C GLY A 224 -2.36 8.73 -2.79
N GLN A 225 -1.79 9.32 -1.74
CA GLN A 225 -2.51 10.22 -0.82
C GLN A 225 -3.16 11.43 -1.51
N ALA A 226 -2.65 11.81 -2.69
CA ALA A 226 -3.14 12.92 -3.51
C ALA A 226 -4.03 12.47 -4.71
N SER A 227 -4.45 11.20 -4.75
CA SER A 227 -5.20 10.60 -5.87
C SER A 227 -6.60 11.19 -6.08
N THR A 228 -7.18 11.89 -5.10
CA THR A 228 -8.44 12.61 -5.32
C THR A 228 -8.27 13.72 -6.37
N GLY A 229 -7.04 14.27 -6.49
CA GLY A 229 -6.69 15.28 -7.50
C GLY A 229 -5.98 14.71 -8.72
N TYR A 230 -4.99 13.84 -8.54
CA TYR A 230 -4.16 13.32 -9.64
C TYR A 230 -4.68 12.03 -10.27
N GLY A 231 -5.53 11.27 -9.58
CA GLY A 231 -5.91 9.91 -9.93
C GLY A 231 -5.09 8.85 -9.20
N ARG A 232 -5.59 7.61 -9.20
CA ARG A 232 -4.85 6.42 -8.74
C ARG A 232 -3.89 5.92 -9.82
N SER A 233 -3.07 4.91 -9.53
CA SER A 233 -2.14 4.37 -10.54
C SER A 233 -2.86 3.86 -11.79
N ASP A 234 -4.07 3.31 -11.66
CA ASP A 234 -4.90 2.81 -12.75
C ASP A 234 -5.54 3.90 -13.61
N ASP A 235 -5.70 5.12 -13.08
CA ASP A 235 -6.13 6.30 -13.85
C ASP A 235 -4.97 6.95 -14.64
N LEU A 236 -3.76 6.82 -14.09
CA LEU A 236 -2.54 7.43 -14.60
C LEU A 236 -1.90 6.60 -15.72
N VAL A 237 -1.91 5.28 -15.61
CA VAL A 237 -1.28 4.38 -16.59
C VAL A 237 -1.99 4.43 -17.95
N LYS A 238 -1.18 4.56 -19.00
CA LYS A 238 -1.60 4.61 -20.41
C LYS A 238 -1.31 3.29 -21.12
N SER A 239 -0.14 2.74 -20.85
CA SER A 239 0.33 1.47 -21.39
C SER A 239 1.35 0.82 -20.48
N ALA A 240 1.46 -0.49 -20.56
CA ALA A 240 2.45 -1.29 -19.85
C ALA A 240 2.94 -2.41 -20.79
N HIS A 241 4.22 -2.74 -20.67
CA HIS A 241 4.83 -3.88 -21.35
C HIS A 241 5.22 -4.92 -20.31
N LEU A 242 4.87 -6.17 -20.60
CA LEU A 242 5.15 -7.31 -19.76
C LEU A 242 5.94 -8.32 -20.55
N GLU A 243 6.90 -8.95 -19.89
CA GLU A 243 7.39 -10.25 -20.32
C GLU A 243 6.56 -11.31 -19.60
N THR A 244 5.99 -12.24 -20.36
CA THR A 244 5.23 -13.37 -19.84
C THR A 244 5.86 -14.67 -20.31
N PRO A 245 5.65 -15.81 -19.62
CA PRO A 245 6.12 -17.10 -20.11
C PRO A 245 5.63 -17.45 -21.54
N ALA A 246 4.46 -16.94 -21.96
CA ALA A 246 3.92 -17.12 -23.30
C ALA A 246 4.48 -16.12 -24.35
N GLY A 247 5.30 -15.15 -23.94
CA GLY A 247 5.88 -14.11 -24.79
C GLY A 247 5.57 -12.68 -24.33
N PRO A 248 6.06 -11.66 -25.06
CA PRO A 248 5.85 -10.26 -24.68
C PRO A 248 4.38 -9.86 -24.85
N PHE A 249 3.88 -9.03 -23.93
CA PHE A 249 2.52 -8.51 -23.95
C PHE A 249 2.52 -6.99 -23.73
N ASP A 250 2.16 -6.24 -24.79
CA ASP A 250 1.93 -4.80 -24.72
C ASP A 250 0.44 -4.53 -24.49
N ALA A 251 0.11 -3.93 -23.34
CA ALA A 251 -1.25 -3.58 -22.97
C ALA A 251 -1.46 -2.06 -22.96
N GLY A 252 -2.63 -1.62 -23.41
CA GLY A 252 -3.00 -0.20 -23.45
C GLY A 252 -2.47 0.53 -24.69
N SER A 253 -2.58 1.85 -24.70
CA SER A 253 -2.06 2.69 -25.80
C SER A 253 -1.91 4.15 -25.38
N LEU A 254 -1.13 4.91 -26.15
CA LEU A 254 -1.00 6.35 -25.97
C LEU A 254 -2.27 7.11 -26.39
N ALA A 255 -3.12 6.52 -27.24
CA ALA A 255 -4.37 7.15 -27.70
C ALA A 255 -5.26 7.55 -26.51
N PRO A 256 -5.89 8.74 -26.52
CA PRO A 256 -6.62 9.27 -25.37
C PRO A 256 -7.82 8.41 -24.95
N GLY A 257 -8.37 7.59 -25.86
CA GLY A 257 -9.38 6.59 -25.61
C GLY A 257 -9.46 5.59 -26.76
N THR A 258 -10.05 4.42 -26.50
CA THR A 258 -10.27 3.37 -27.50
C THR A 258 -11.57 2.62 -27.19
N ALA A 259 -12.28 2.19 -28.23
CA ALA A 259 -13.42 1.28 -28.14
C ALA A 259 -13.12 -0.06 -28.82
N ALA A 260 -11.84 -0.35 -29.08
CA ALA A 260 -11.38 -1.58 -29.74
C ALA A 260 -11.39 -2.77 -28.76
N GLY A 261 -12.58 -3.23 -28.38
CA GLY A 261 -12.77 -4.39 -27.50
C GLY A 261 -12.49 -4.09 -26.01
N PRO A 262 -12.38 -5.15 -25.19
CA PRO A 262 -12.05 -5.02 -23.77
C PRO A 262 -10.74 -4.27 -23.52
N LYS A 263 -10.69 -3.45 -22.47
CA LYS A 263 -9.50 -2.70 -22.08
C LYS A 263 -8.47 -3.65 -21.43
N LEU A 264 -7.64 -4.30 -22.24
CA LEU A 264 -6.63 -5.26 -21.79
C LEU A 264 -5.59 -4.66 -20.81
N LEU A 265 -5.44 -3.35 -20.75
CA LEU A 265 -4.67 -2.69 -19.69
C LEU A 265 -5.17 -3.05 -18.29
N ASP A 266 -6.48 -3.23 -18.12
CA ASP A 266 -7.09 -3.60 -16.82
C ASP A 266 -6.84 -5.07 -16.43
N VAL A 267 -6.34 -5.90 -17.36
CA VAL A 267 -5.83 -7.25 -17.06
C VAL A 267 -4.44 -7.17 -16.41
N VAL A 268 -3.62 -6.22 -16.83
CA VAL A 268 -2.26 -6.01 -16.30
C VAL A 268 -2.29 -5.29 -14.96
N VAL A 269 -3.09 -4.24 -14.87
CA VAL A 269 -3.17 -3.37 -13.70
C VAL A 269 -3.88 -4.13 -12.58
N GLY A 270 -3.20 -4.39 -11.46
CA GLY A 270 -3.73 -5.29 -10.42
C GLY A 270 -3.44 -6.78 -10.65
N SER A 271 -2.55 -7.13 -11.59
CA SER A 271 -2.17 -8.53 -11.85
C SER A 271 -1.27 -9.16 -10.79
N GLU A 272 -0.68 -8.36 -9.90
CA GLU A 272 0.12 -8.82 -8.76
C GLU A 272 1.29 -9.75 -9.14
N GLY A 273 1.84 -9.60 -10.36
CA GLY A 273 2.94 -10.42 -10.87
C GLY A 273 2.54 -11.86 -11.23
N THR A 274 1.24 -12.18 -11.26
CA THR A 274 0.71 -13.53 -11.56
C THR A 274 0.63 -13.84 -13.05
N LEU A 275 0.80 -12.82 -13.91
CA LEU A 275 0.67 -12.94 -15.37
C LEU A 275 2.02 -12.78 -16.10
N GLY A 276 3.06 -12.33 -15.40
CA GLY A 276 4.33 -11.92 -15.99
C GLY A 276 4.97 -10.77 -15.21
N VAL A 277 6.05 -10.23 -15.77
CA VAL A 277 6.85 -9.17 -15.17
C VAL A 277 6.66 -7.88 -15.96
N ILE A 278 6.10 -6.85 -15.34
CA ILE A 278 6.02 -5.51 -15.94
C ILE A 278 7.44 -4.93 -15.99
N THR A 279 7.93 -4.59 -17.18
CA THR A 279 9.30 -4.08 -17.37
C THR A 279 9.34 -2.59 -17.71
N ARG A 280 8.30 -2.06 -18.38
CA ARG A 280 8.11 -0.62 -18.62
C ARG A 280 6.63 -0.22 -18.56
N ALA A 281 6.36 1.02 -18.19
CA ALA A 281 5.02 1.60 -18.27
C ALA A 281 5.06 3.09 -18.63
N THR A 282 4.02 3.55 -19.33
CA THR A 282 3.79 4.96 -19.66
C THR A 282 2.64 5.50 -18.82
N LEU A 283 2.84 6.65 -18.20
CA LEU A 283 1.88 7.29 -17.29
C LEU A 283 1.60 8.73 -17.73
N LYS A 284 0.39 9.20 -17.43
CA LYS A 284 0.07 10.63 -17.44
C LYS A 284 0.84 11.33 -16.33
N VAL A 285 1.34 12.53 -16.62
CA VAL A 285 1.99 13.40 -15.64
C VAL A 285 1.27 14.75 -15.56
N SER A 286 1.40 15.41 -14.44
CA SER A 286 0.77 16.72 -14.19
C SER A 286 1.83 17.79 -14.04
N PRO A 287 1.56 19.07 -14.39
CA PRO A 287 2.45 20.17 -14.04
C PRO A 287 2.72 20.18 -12.53
N ALA A 288 3.98 20.35 -12.15
CA ALA A 288 4.34 20.48 -10.74
C ALA A 288 3.61 21.68 -10.12
N PRO A 289 3.01 21.55 -8.92
CA PRO A 289 2.20 22.60 -8.34
C PRO A 289 3.06 23.79 -7.88
N ALA A 290 2.71 25.00 -8.32
CA ALA A 290 3.38 26.23 -7.90
C ALA A 290 3.12 26.58 -6.41
N ALA A 291 2.00 26.12 -5.86
CA ALA A 291 1.63 26.33 -4.48
C ALA A 291 0.77 25.19 -3.92
N LYS A 292 0.84 25.03 -2.59
CA LYS A 292 -0.09 24.22 -1.80
C LYS A 292 -0.87 25.11 -0.85
N VAL A 293 -2.16 24.83 -0.71
CA VAL A 293 -3.05 25.52 0.22
C VAL A 293 -3.73 24.49 1.10
N TYR A 294 -3.60 24.66 2.41
CA TYR A 294 -4.11 23.72 3.40
C TYR A 294 -5.44 24.22 3.99
N GLY A 295 -6.26 23.27 4.44
CA GLY A 295 -7.43 23.52 5.27
C GLY A 295 -7.74 22.32 6.15
N SER A 296 -8.24 22.59 7.35
CA SER A 296 -8.65 21.56 8.31
C SER A 296 -9.96 21.95 8.99
N TRP A 297 -10.78 20.94 9.27
CA TRP A 297 -12.16 21.11 9.76
C TRP A 297 -12.50 20.04 10.80
N SER A 298 -13.30 20.41 11.79
CA SER A 298 -13.78 19.50 12.83
C SER A 298 -15.28 19.27 12.70
N PHE A 299 -15.70 18.02 12.83
CA PHE A 299 -17.09 17.57 12.75
C PHE A 299 -17.51 16.87 14.04
N PRO A 300 -18.80 16.90 14.42
CA PRO A 300 -19.27 16.32 15.68
C PRO A 300 -19.20 14.79 15.73
N SER A 301 -19.16 14.12 14.57
CA SER A 301 -19.05 12.66 14.45
C SER A 301 -18.38 12.28 13.12
N PHE A 302 -17.95 11.02 13.00
CA PHE A 302 -17.44 10.48 11.75
C PHE A 302 -18.48 10.55 10.64
N ALA A 303 -19.73 10.16 10.91
CA ALA A 303 -20.85 10.24 9.95
C ALA A 303 -21.09 11.67 9.44
N ALA A 304 -21.07 12.67 10.33
CA ALA A 304 -21.22 14.08 9.92
C ALA A 304 -20.06 14.55 9.03
N GLY A 305 -18.83 14.12 9.34
CA GLY A 305 -17.67 14.40 8.50
C GLY A 305 -17.77 13.71 7.13
N ALA A 306 -18.21 12.45 7.08
CA ALA A 306 -18.38 11.68 5.85
C ALA A 306 -19.45 12.33 4.95
N ASP A 307 -20.58 12.75 5.51
CA ASP A 307 -21.61 13.51 4.78
C ASP A 307 -21.06 14.85 4.26
N ALA A 308 -20.22 15.54 5.03
CA ALA A 308 -19.57 16.77 4.57
C ALA A 308 -18.61 16.51 3.39
N LEU A 309 -17.88 15.40 3.37
CA LEU A 309 -17.03 15.01 2.24
C LEU A 309 -17.87 14.65 1.00
N ARG A 310 -18.98 13.92 1.19
CA ARG A 310 -19.93 13.61 0.12
C ARG A 310 -20.52 14.88 -0.49
N ARG A 311 -21.02 15.80 0.33
CA ARG A 311 -21.51 17.12 -0.12
C ARG A 311 -20.43 17.92 -0.83
N LEU A 312 -19.19 17.91 -0.32
CA LEU A 312 -18.08 18.56 -1.00
C LEU A 312 -17.86 18.01 -2.41
N ARG A 313 -17.99 16.69 -2.59
CA ARG A 313 -17.88 16.03 -3.89
C ARG A 313 -19.07 16.26 -4.81
N HIS A 314 -20.29 16.34 -4.28
CA HIS A 314 -21.54 16.46 -5.05
C HIS A 314 -21.90 17.92 -5.36
N ASP A 315 -21.79 18.81 -4.37
CA ASP A 315 -22.19 20.23 -4.47
C ASP A 315 -21.04 21.12 -4.96
N GLY A 316 -19.80 20.61 -4.93
CA GLY A 316 -18.62 21.30 -5.41
C GLY A 316 -18.59 21.43 -6.92
N VAL A 317 -17.97 22.51 -7.43
CA VAL A 317 -17.74 22.65 -8.87
C VAL A 317 -16.65 21.67 -9.30
N ARG A 318 -16.71 21.15 -10.54
CA ARG A 318 -15.65 20.31 -11.10
C ARG A 318 -14.28 20.97 -10.90
N GLY A 319 -13.37 20.24 -10.24
CA GLY A 319 -12.03 20.73 -9.89
C GLY A 319 -11.90 21.37 -8.51
N ASP A 320 -12.97 21.53 -7.73
CA ASP A 320 -12.92 22.03 -6.34
C ASP A 320 -12.44 21.00 -5.33
N MET A 321 -12.48 19.72 -5.69
CA MET A 321 -11.96 18.66 -4.84
C MET A 321 -10.48 18.92 -4.52
N PRO A 322 -10.08 18.84 -3.25
CA PRO A 322 -8.67 18.87 -2.88
C PRO A 322 -7.96 17.63 -3.41
N HIS A 323 -6.64 17.75 -3.58
CA HIS A 323 -5.81 16.62 -4.04
C HIS A 323 -5.71 15.58 -2.93
N VAL A 324 -5.49 16.03 -1.70
CA VAL A 324 -5.55 15.22 -0.48
C VAL A 324 -6.86 15.53 0.24
N CYS A 325 -7.63 14.49 0.56
CA CYS A 325 -8.87 14.57 1.32
C CYS A 325 -8.90 13.44 2.34
N ARG A 326 -8.75 13.76 3.62
CA ARG A 326 -8.74 12.75 4.70
C ARG A 326 -9.67 13.16 5.83
N LEU A 327 -10.46 12.23 6.33
CA LEU A 327 -11.28 12.41 7.54
C LEU A 327 -10.93 11.32 8.55
N SER A 328 -10.24 11.69 9.61
CA SER A 328 -9.95 10.85 10.76
C SER A 328 -11.18 10.73 11.66
N ASP A 329 -11.49 9.52 12.10
CA ASP A 329 -12.59 9.26 13.03
C ASP A 329 -12.30 9.81 14.44
N THR A 330 -13.23 9.56 15.36
CA THR A 330 -13.15 10.09 16.72
C THR A 330 -12.00 9.49 17.52
N ASP A 331 -11.64 8.23 17.26
CA ASP A 331 -10.54 7.54 17.93
C ASP A 331 -9.19 8.03 17.41
N GLU A 332 -9.01 8.07 16.09
CA GLU A 332 -7.79 8.62 15.49
C GLU A 332 -7.57 10.09 15.91
N THR A 333 -8.62 10.90 15.93
CA THR A 333 -8.57 12.29 16.38
C THR A 333 -8.23 12.40 17.87
N ALA A 334 -8.84 11.57 18.72
CA ALA A 334 -8.55 11.57 20.16
C ALA A 334 -7.10 11.16 20.46
N SER A 335 -6.57 10.18 19.72
CA SER A 335 -5.16 9.80 19.84
C SER A 335 -4.23 10.97 19.49
N THR A 336 -4.52 11.68 18.38
CA THR A 336 -3.75 12.84 17.93
C THR A 336 -3.74 13.95 18.99
N PHE A 337 -4.89 14.21 19.64
CA PHE A 337 -4.98 15.22 20.70
C PHE A 337 -4.28 14.82 22.00
N LYS A 338 -4.25 13.54 22.34
CA LYS A 338 -3.52 13.04 23.51
C LYS A 338 -2.01 13.07 23.30
N LEU A 339 -1.56 12.90 22.05
CA LEU A 339 -0.15 12.84 21.68
C LEU A 339 0.46 14.18 21.26
N GLY A 340 -0.34 15.15 20.79
CA GLY A 340 0.13 16.39 20.18
C GLY A 340 0.50 17.54 21.14
N GLY A 341 0.67 17.25 22.43
CA GLY A 341 1.08 18.23 23.45
C GLY A 341 0.10 19.39 23.67
N TRP A 342 0.59 20.49 24.27
CA TRP A 342 -0.26 21.58 24.78
C TRP A 342 -1.14 22.26 23.73
N LYS A 343 -0.65 22.44 22.49
CA LYS A 343 -1.40 23.08 21.39
C LYS A 343 -2.63 22.26 21.01
N THR A 344 -2.50 20.94 20.97
CA THR A 344 -3.65 20.05 20.69
C THR A 344 -4.61 19.95 21.87
N GLY A 345 -4.12 20.03 23.11
CA GLY A 345 -4.96 20.14 24.31
C GLY A 345 -5.83 21.41 24.31
N ALA A 346 -5.26 22.55 23.94
CA ALA A 346 -6.00 23.80 23.80
C ALA A 346 -7.08 23.72 22.70
N LEU A 347 -6.74 23.10 21.56
CA LEU A 347 -7.67 22.86 20.46
C LEU A 347 -8.83 21.94 20.89
N SER A 348 -8.54 20.85 21.59
CA SER A 348 -9.55 19.92 22.12
C SER A 348 -10.53 20.62 23.08
N ARG A 349 -10.02 21.50 23.96
CA ARG A 349 -10.85 22.31 24.85
C ARG A 349 -11.72 23.30 24.08
N TYR A 350 -11.17 23.98 23.08
CA TYR A 350 -11.92 24.87 22.20
C TYR A 350 -13.08 24.14 21.51
N LEU A 351 -12.83 22.97 20.93
CA LEU A 351 -13.84 22.15 20.27
C LEU A 351 -14.92 21.66 21.24
N SER A 352 -14.52 21.26 22.45
CA SER A 352 -15.45 20.87 23.51
C SER A 352 -16.41 22.00 23.91
N VAL A 353 -15.90 23.24 24.05
CA VAL A 353 -16.74 24.43 24.31
C VAL A 353 -17.69 24.71 23.14
N ARG A 354 -17.28 24.37 21.92
CA ARG A 354 -18.10 24.50 20.70
C ARG A 354 -19.04 23.30 20.46
N GLY A 355 -19.20 22.41 21.44
CA GLY A 355 -20.14 21.28 21.39
C GLY A 355 -19.59 20.00 20.74
N GLN A 356 -18.32 19.96 20.32
CA GLN A 356 -17.69 18.77 19.71
C GLN A 356 -16.72 18.12 20.69
N LYS A 357 -17.23 17.26 21.58
CA LYS A 357 -16.43 16.57 22.62
C LYS A 357 -15.58 15.43 22.08
N THR A 358 -16.10 14.70 21.09
CA THR A 358 -15.43 13.59 20.39
C THR A 358 -15.45 13.88 18.90
N PRO A 359 -14.64 14.86 18.43
CA PRO A 359 -14.70 15.30 17.05
C PRO A 359 -14.06 14.31 16.10
N ALA A 360 -14.55 14.30 14.86
CA ALA A 360 -13.83 13.77 13.70
C ALA A 360 -13.09 14.93 13.01
N LEU A 361 -11.86 14.68 12.55
CA LEU A 361 -10.98 15.70 11.98
C LEU A 361 -10.76 15.49 10.49
N ALA A 362 -11.16 16.46 9.68
CA ALA A 362 -10.86 16.49 8.25
C ALA A 362 -9.66 17.37 7.93
N LEU A 363 -8.82 16.92 7.01
CA LEU A 363 -7.69 17.66 6.45
C LEU A 363 -7.69 17.62 4.93
N PHE A 364 -7.25 18.73 4.35
CA PHE A 364 -7.33 18.98 2.91
C PHE A 364 -6.09 19.70 2.41
N VAL A 365 -5.63 19.30 1.22
CA VAL A 365 -4.54 19.97 0.49
C VAL A 365 -5.00 20.26 -0.94
N TRP A 366 -5.00 21.53 -1.32
CA TRP A 366 -5.21 21.97 -2.70
C TRP A 366 -3.87 22.36 -3.33
N GLU A 367 -3.51 21.72 -4.44
CA GLU A 367 -2.27 21.96 -5.17
C GLU A 367 -2.54 22.63 -6.52
N GLY A 368 -1.60 23.45 -7.00
CA GLY A 368 -1.65 24.07 -8.33
C GLY A 368 -1.24 25.55 -8.30
N ASP A 369 -1.81 26.36 -9.18
CA ASP A 369 -1.65 27.82 -9.12
C ASP A 369 -2.20 28.36 -7.79
N GLY A 370 -1.44 29.24 -7.12
CA GLY A 370 -1.79 29.74 -5.80
C GLY A 370 -3.12 30.50 -5.76
N ARG A 371 -3.50 31.23 -6.83
CA ARG A 371 -4.77 31.94 -6.90
C ARG A 371 -5.93 30.96 -7.03
N GLN A 372 -5.81 29.99 -7.93
CA GLN A 372 -6.82 28.95 -8.15
C GLN A 372 -6.98 28.03 -6.94
N ALA A 373 -5.88 27.57 -6.32
CA ALA A 373 -5.91 26.76 -5.11
C ALA A 373 -6.63 27.47 -3.95
N ARG A 374 -6.35 28.77 -3.73
CA ARG A 374 -7.07 29.58 -2.72
C ARG A 374 -8.56 29.75 -3.05
N ALA A 375 -8.91 29.93 -4.33
CA ALA A 375 -10.29 30.07 -4.77
C ALA A 375 -11.11 28.79 -4.54
N ARG A 376 -10.53 27.62 -4.89
CA ARG A 376 -11.12 26.30 -4.64
C ARG A 376 -11.37 26.08 -3.15
N ARG A 377 -10.35 26.30 -2.30
CA ARG A 377 -10.52 26.24 -0.83
C ARG A 377 -11.67 27.11 -0.33
N ARG A 378 -11.81 28.35 -0.84
CA ARG A 378 -12.90 29.27 -0.43
C ARG A 378 -14.29 28.78 -0.86
N ARG A 379 -14.41 28.05 -1.96
CA ARG A 379 -15.67 27.41 -2.38
C ARG A 379 -15.97 26.21 -1.50
N SER A 380 -14.99 25.31 -1.31
CA SER A 380 -15.10 24.15 -0.43
C SER A 380 -15.47 24.54 1.00
N ALA A 381 -14.86 25.61 1.53
CA ALA A 381 -15.14 26.11 2.88
C ALA A 381 -16.62 26.45 3.10
N ARG A 382 -17.32 26.98 2.10
CA ARG A 382 -18.76 27.30 2.20
C ARG A 382 -19.61 26.04 2.35
N ILE A 383 -19.25 24.97 1.64
CA ILE A 383 -19.94 23.67 1.73
C ILE A 383 -19.68 23.04 3.11
N LEU A 384 -18.42 22.98 3.53
CA LEU A 384 -18.01 22.39 4.82
C LEU A 384 -18.62 23.14 6.01
N GLN A 385 -18.74 24.46 5.93
CA GLN A 385 -19.40 25.26 6.97
C GLN A 385 -20.92 25.00 7.03
N ARG A 386 -21.60 24.86 5.88
CA ARG A 386 -23.02 24.48 5.83
C ARG A 386 -23.27 23.07 6.35
N ALA A 387 -22.28 22.18 6.23
CA ALA A 387 -22.29 20.85 6.81
C ALA A 387 -21.98 20.82 8.33
N GLY A 388 -21.88 21.98 8.98
CA GLY A 388 -21.65 22.07 10.43
C GLY A 388 -20.18 21.96 10.86
N GLY A 389 -19.24 22.03 9.91
CA GLY A 389 -17.82 21.96 10.21
C GLY A 389 -17.28 23.21 10.92
N ILE A 390 -16.39 23.02 11.89
CA ILE A 390 -15.65 24.10 12.55
C ILE A 390 -14.26 24.23 11.90
N PRO A 391 -13.90 25.39 11.32
CA PRO A 391 -12.59 25.57 10.69
C PRO A 391 -11.46 25.62 11.71
N LEU A 392 -10.35 24.94 11.42
CA LEU A 392 -9.18 24.83 12.30
C LEU A 392 -7.90 25.49 11.74
N GLY A 393 -7.99 26.07 10.54
CA GLY A 393 -6.83 26.65 9.85
C GLY A 393 -5.93 25.59 9.18
N PRO A 394 -4.69 25.96 8.80
CA PRO A 394 -3.83 25.12 7.97
C PRO A 394 -2.91 24.16 8.74
N VAL A 395 -2.68 24.42 10.04
CA VAL A 395 -1.63 23.75 10.84
C VAL A 395 -1.81 22.22 10.91
N PRO A 396 -3.02 21.67 11.16
CA PRO A 396 -3.18 20.21 11.21
C PRO A 396 -2.81 19.54 9.88
N GLY A 397 -3.23 20.11 8.74
CA GLY A 397 -2.86 19.59 7.42
C GLY A 397 -1.36 19.67 7.13
N MET A 398 -0.69 20.77 7.51
CA MET A 398 0.77 20.90 7.38
C MET A 398 1.52 19.88 8.24
N SER A 399 1.07 19.68 9.49
CA SER A 399 1.69 18.71 10.41
C SER A 399 1.53 17.28 9.91
N TRP A 400 0.34 16.93 9.40
CA TRP A 400 0.11 15.63 8.78
C TRP A 400 1.04 15.41 7.58
N GLU A 401 1.15 16.40 6.69
CA GLU A 401 1.97 16.25 5.48
C GLU A 401 3.44 15.99 5.80
N HIS A 402 3.97 16.64 6.85
CA HIS A 402 5.36 16.44 7.28
C HIS A 402 5.62 15.02 7.84
N GLY A 403 4.62 14.38 8.47
CA GLY A 403 4.75 13.05 9.09
C GLY A 403 4.21 11.89 8.25
N ARG A 404 3.69 12.14 7.06
CA ARG A 404 2.85 11.19 6.28
C ARG A 404 3.56 9.91 5.83
N PHE A 405 4.89 9.83 5.91
CA PHE A 405 5.70 8.65 5.59
C PHE A 405 6.28 7.95 6.82
N SER A 406 6.02 8.44 8.04
CA SER A 406 6.62 7.90 9.27
C SER A 406 5.89 6.69 9.86
N GLY A 407 4.69 6.35 9.36
CA GLY A 407 3.87 5.27 9.93
C GLY A 407 4.55 3.90 10.01
N PRO A 408 5.28 3.43 8.98
CA PRO A 408 5.98 2.14 9.04
C PRO A 408 7.07 2.08 10.12
N TYR A 409 7.80 3.18 10.36
CA TYR A 409 8.77 3.26 11.46
C TYR A 409 8.10 3.15 12.83
N LEU A 410 6.91 3.76 12.99
CA LEU A 410 6.13 3.64 14.21
C LEU A 410 5.66 2.20 14.43
N ARG A 411 5.24 1.49 13.38
CA ARG A 411 4.88 0.07 13.47
C ARG A 411 6.02 -0.78 14.03
N ASP A 412 7.24 -0.59 13.54
CA ASP A 412 8.38 -1.41 13.98
C ASP A 412 8.74 -1.16 15.46
N GLU A 413 8.61 0.08 15.92
CA GLU A 413 8.76 0.46 17.33
C GLU A 413 7.65 -0.15 18.21
N LEU A 414 6.41 -0.18 17.73
CA LEU A 414 5.28 -0.80 18.43
C LEU A 414 5.48 -2.32 18.59
N LEU A 415 5.89 -3.00 17.51
CA LEU A 415 6.19 -4.44 17.55
C LEU A 415 7.31 -4.75 18.56
N THR A 416 8.33 -3.88 18.63
CA THR A 416 9.45 -4.02 19.59
C THR A 416 8.99 -3.95 21.05
N ARG A 417 7.85 -3.32 21.31
CA ARG A 417 7.26 -3.14 22.65
C ARG A 417 6.11 -4.11 22.93
N GLY A 418 5.94 -5.14 22.11
CA GLY A 418 4.85 -6.11 22.28
C GLY A 418 3.46 -5.52 22.00
N VAL A 419 3.38 -4.50 21.14
CA VAL A 419 2.12 -3.95 20.64
C VAL A 419 1.88 -4.50 19.24
N PHE A 420 0.85 -5.33 19.09
CA PHE A 420 0.36 -5.73 17.79
C PHE A 420 -0.27 -4.52 17.10
N VAL A 421 0.07 -4.32 15.83
CA VAL A 421 -0.48 -3.26 14.99
C VAL A 421 -0.62 -3.77 13.58
N GLU A 422 -1.77 -3.54 12.98
CA GLU A 422 -2.04 -3.90 11.59
C GLU A 422 -3.02 -2.90 10.98
N THR A 423 -3.08 -2.92 9.65
CA THR A 423 -3.92 -2.07 8.84
C THR A 423 -4.72 -2.89 7.84
N LEU A 424 -5.91 -2.40 7.51
CA LEU A 424 -6.72 -2.91 6.42
C LEU A 424 -7.54 -1.78 5.82
N GLU A 425 -7.99 -1.98 4.60
CA GLU A 425 -8.72 -0.95 3.87
C GLU A 425 -9.76 -1.57 2.94
N THR A 426 -10.80 -0.80 2.67
CA THR A 426 -11.93 -1.17 1.82
C THR A 426 -12.51 0.10 1.20
N ALA A 427 -13.47 -0.03 0.30
CA ALA A 427 -14.28 1.09 -0.15
C ALA A 427 -15.76 0.69 -0.25
N ALA A 428 -16.64 1.64 0.06
CA ALA A 428 -18.07 1.44 0.05
C ALA A 428 -18.77 2.62 -0.65
N THR A 429 -19.93 2.35 -1.24
CA THR A 429 -20.81 3.40 -1.75
C THR A 429 -21.29 4.29 -0.61
N TRP A 430 -21.61 5.56 -0.88
CA TRP A 430 -21.99 6.53 0.15
C TRP A 430 -23.13 6.06 1.07
N GLY A 431 -24.10 5.31 0.52
CA GLY A 431 -25.21 4.76 1.29
C GLY A 431 -24.83 3.63 2.26
N ARG A 432 -23.60 3.10 2.15
CA ARG A 432 -23.08 2.00 2.98
C ARG A 432 -21.86 2.38 3.81
N VAL A 433 -21.23 3.53 3.58
CA VAL A 433 -19.98 3.94 4.27
C VAL A 433 -20.10 3.85 5.79
N GLU A 434 -21.21 4.31 6.38
CA GLU A 434 -21.39 4.30 7.84
C GLU A 434 -21.56 2.87 8.38
N ASP A 435 -22.39 2.05 7.72
CA ASP A 435 -22.60 0.66 8.12
C ASP A 435 -21.34 -0.19 7.94
N THR A 436 -20.60 -0.01 6.84
CA THR A 436 -19.29 -0.65 6.63
C THR A 436 -18.30 -0.23 7.71
N TYR A 437 -18.22 1.06 8.02
CA TYR A 437 -17.37 1.56 9.11
C TYR A 437 -17.70 0.89 10.45
N ALA A 438 -18.97 0.88 10.83
CA ALA A 438 -19.40 0.36 12.12
C ALA A 438 -19.22 -1.16 12.23
N SER A 439 -19.61 -1.92 11.20
CA SER A 439 -19.55 -3.39 11.18
C SER A 439 -18.11 -3.92 11.16
N VAL A 440 -17.24 -3.36 10.31
CA VAL A 440 -15.83 -3.77 10.22
C VAL A 440 -15.08 -3.39 11.51
N ARG A 441 -15.28 -2.17 12.02
CA ARG A 441 -14.69 -1.75 13.30
C ARG A 441 -15.12 -2.67 14.45
N ARG A 442 -16.40 -3.06 14.50
CA ARG A 442 -16.93 -3.99 15.49
C ARG A 442 -16.27 -5.36 15.37
N ALA A 443 -16.19 -5.93 14.17
CA ALA A 443 -15.59 -7.23 13.93
C ALA A 443 -14.10 -7.28 14.34
N ILE A 444 -13.34 -6.20 14.07
CA ILE A 444 -11.95 -6.07 14.51
C ILE A 444 -11.85 -6.06 16.05
N LEU A 445 -12.66 -5.23 16.73
CA LEU A 445 -12.67 -5.16 18.18
C LEU A 445 -13.06 -6.48 18.82
N ASP A 446 -14.17 -7.08 18.39
CA ASP A 446 -14.67 -8.34 18.94
C ASP A 446 -13.66 -9.47 18.76
N ALA A 447 -12.92 -9.48 17.65
CA ALA A 447 -11.83 -10.42 17.45
C ALA A 447 -10.66 -10.13 18.42
N LEU A 448 -10.20 -8.89 18.54
CA LEU A 448 -9.01 -8.57 19.35
C LEU A 448 -9.25 -8.60 20.87
N GLU A 449 -10.48 -8.37 21.33
CA GLU A 449 -10.83 -8.30 22.76
C GLU A 449 -11.20 -9.65 23.37
N VAL A 450 -10.98 -10.75 22.63
CA VAL A 450 -11.12 -12.12 23.12
C VAL A 450 -10.25 -12.31 24.38
N ASN A 451 -10.75 -13.09 25.34
CA ASN A 451 -10.10 -13.37 26.62
C ASN A 451 -9.80 -12.14 27.49
N GLY A 452 -10.54 -11.03 27.31
CA GLY A 452 -10.43 -9.84 28.16
C GLY A 452 -9.30 -8.89 27.78
N ALA A 453 -8.66 -9.11 26.63
CA ALA A 453 -7.72 -8.17 26.03
C ALA A 453 -8.43 -6.85 25.68
N ALA A 454 -7.66 -5.77 25.55
CA ALA A 454 -8.17 -4.47 25.08
C ALA A 454 -7.56 -4.13 23.73
N ALA A 455 -8.37 -3.54 22.87
CA ALA A 455 -7.96 -3.12 21.53
C ALA A 455 -8.28 -1.64 21.29
N TYR A 456 -7.62 -1.08 20.27
CA TYR A 456 -7.86 0.28 19.83
C TYR A 456 -7.93 0.32 18.31
N VAL A 457 -9.07 0.74 17.76
CA VAL A 457 -9.29 0.80 16.31
C VAL A 457 -9.49 2.25 15.90
N GLN A 458 -8.64 2.70 15.00
CA GLN A 458 -8.66 4.00 14.34
C GLN A 458 -9.13 3.81 12.92
N THR A 459 -9.97 4.71 12.42
CA THR A 459 -10.39 4.67 11.02
C THR A 459 -10.33 6.06 10.41
N HIS A 460 -10.03 6.13 9.12
CA HIS A 460 -10.21 7.35 8.36
C HIS A 460 -10.77 7.08 6.97
N ILE A 461 -11.46 8.08 6.42
CA ILE A 461 -11.64 8.17 4.97
C ILE A 461 -10.32 8.63 4.38
N SER A 462 -9.74 7.82 3.50
CA SER A 462 -8.47 8.11 2.82
C SER A 462 -8.66 8.65 1.40
N HIS A 463 -9.77 8.28 0.73
CA HIS A 463 -10.08 8.69 -0.65
C HIS A 463 -11.58 8.94 -0.83
N VAL A 464 -11.92 9.92 -1.69
CA VAL A 464 -13.30 10.36 -1.94
C VAL A 464 -13.66 10.23 -3.42
N TYR A 465 -14.70 9.46 -3.70
CA TYR A 465 -15.25 9.22 -5.03
C TYR A 465 -16.62 9.86 -5.20
N SER A 466 -17.10 9.94 -6.44
CA SER A 466 -18.45 10.44 -6.74
C SER A 466 -19.53 9.61 -6.06
N ASP A 467 -19.34 8.31 -5.95
CA ASP A 467 -20.32 7.32 -5.52
C ASP A 467 -19.97 6.65 -4.18
N GLY A 468 -18.77 6.89 -3.64
CA GLY A 468 -18.35 6.32 -2.38
C GLY A 468 -17.07 6.89 -1.79
N ALA A 469 -16.52 6.18 -0.81
CA ALA A 469 -15.28 6.54 -0.14
C ALA A 469 -14.49 5.29 0.26
N SER A 470 -13.16 5.43 0.30
CA SER A 470 -12.29 4.42 0.91
C SER A 470 -12.24 4.62 2.42
N LEU A 471 -12.36 3.52 3.16
CA LEU A 471 -12.13 3.43 4.60
C LEU A 471 -10.81 2.73 4.85
N TYR A 472 -9.99 3.28 5.74
CA TYR A 472 -8.72 2.71 6.14
C TYR A 472 -8.69 2.57 7.66
N PHE A 473 -8.49 1.35 8.13
CA PHE A 473 -8.48 0.98 9.54
C PHE A 473 -7.04 0.72 9.97
N THR A 474 -6.66 1.25 11.13
CA THR A 474 -5.44 0.89 11.86
C THR A 474 -5.87 0.41 13.23
N PHE A 475 -5.42 -0.77 13.62
CA PHE A 475 -5.84 -1.36 14.89
C PHE A 475 -4.66 -1.88 15.69
N LEU A 476 -4.78 -1.75 17.01
CA LEU A 476 -3.73 -2.07 17.97
C LEU A 476 -4.28 -2.96 19.09
N SER A 477 -3.47 -3.88 19.58
CA SER A 477 -3.72 -4.70 20.76
C SER A 477 -2.39 -5.10 21.41
N GLY A 478 -2.45 -5.78 22.56
CA GLY A 478 -1.29 -6.50 23.07
C GLY A 478 -0.91 -7.65 22.14
N LEU A 479 0.39 -7.84 21.92
CA LEU A 479 0.90 -8.95 21.13
C LEU A 479 0.66 -10.27 21.87
N GLU A 480 -0.09 -11.18 21.25
CA GLU A 480 -0.34 -12.52 21.79
C GLU A 480 0.90 -13.41 21.63
N LYS A 481 0.96 -14.50 22.41
CA LYS A 481 2.03 -15.51 22.27
C LYS A 481 2.07 -16.09 20.85
N ASP A 482 0.90 -16.33 20.27
CA ASP A 482 0.74 -16.73 18.88
C ASP A 482 0.21 -15.55 18.05
N ALA A 483 1.11 -14.62 17.73
CA ALA A 483 0.78 -13.40 17.02
C ALA A 483 0.34 -13.66 15.56
N LEU A 484 0.75 -14.77 14.96
CA LEU A 484 0.31 -15.15 13.60
C LEU A 484 -1.14 -15.62 13.62
N ALA A 485 -1.53 -16.45 14.60
CA ALA A 485 -2.93 -16.82 14.80
C ALA A 485 -3.80 -15.60 15.18
N GLN A 486 -3.28 -14.69 16.01
CA GLN A 486 -3.93 -13.41 16.31
C GLN A 486 -4.23 -12.62 15.03
N ASN A 487 -3.23 -12.47 14.15
CA ASN A 487 -3.39 -11.78 12.87
C ASN A 487 -4.42 -12.47 11.95
N ALA A 488 -4.31 -13.79 11.77
CA ALA A 488 -5.25 -14.55 10.94
C ALA A 488 -6.69 -14.40 11.42
N ARG A 489 -6.91 -14.47 12.74
CA ARG A 489 -8.24 -14.33 13.36
C ARG A 489 -8.86 -12.95 13.11
N VAL A 490 -8.11 -11.86 13.35
CA VAL A 490 -8.63 -10.50 13.16
C VAL A 490 -8.83 -10.16 11.68
N LYS A 491 -7.91 -10.57 10.80
CA LYS A 491 -8.03 -10.37 9.35
C LYS A 491 -9.21 -11.12 8.76
N ALA A 492 -9.47 -12.34 9.21
CA ALA A 492 -10.65 -13.10 8.80
C ALA A 492 -11.96 -12.45 9.26
N ALA A 493 -12.03 -12.03 10.54
CA ALA A 493 -13.22 -11.34 11.06
C ALA A 493 -13.53 -10.05 10.29
N ALA A 494 -12.51 -9.23 10.03
CA ALA A 494 -12.67 -7.99 9.28
C ALA A 494 -13.07 -8.24 7.81
N SER A 495 -12.42 -9.20 7.14
CA SER A 495 -12.71 -9.53 5.73
C SER A 495 -14.13 -10.07 5.56
N ASN A 496 -14.60 -10.93 6.47
CA ASN A 496 -15.98 -11.39 6.49
C ASN A 496 -16.98 -10.24 6.69
N ALA A 497 -16.67 -9.28 7.56
CA ALA A 497 -17.51 -8.10 7.76
C ALA A 497 -17.54 -7.19 6.52
N ILE A 498 -16.41 -7.04 5.81
CA ILE A 498 -16.35 -6.30 4.54
C ILE A 498 -17.25 -6.94 3.48
N VAL A 499 -17.14 -8.26 3.30
CA VAL A 499 -17.98 -9.03 2.37
C VAL A 499 -19.46 -8.91 2.74
N ALA A 500 -19.81 -9.08 4.02
CA ALA A 500 -21.19 -8.96 4.50
C ALA A 500 -21.77 -7.57 4.29
N ALA A 501 -20.96 -6.51 4.36
CA ALA A 501 -21.37 -5.15 4.06
C ALA A 501 -21.52 -4.87 2.55
N GLY A 502 -21.07 -5.80 1.69
CA GLY A 502 -20.98 -5.63 0.24
C GLY A 502 -20.08 -4.45 -0.16
N ALA A 503 -19.02 -4.23 0.60
CA ALA A 503 -17.92 -3.34 0.25
C ALA A 503 -16.85 -4.12 -0.54
N THR A 504 -15.98 -3.43 -1.27
CA THR A 504 -14.88 -4.12 -1.99
C THR A 504 -13.85 -4.68 -1.00
N ILE A 505 -13.33 -5.88 -1.24
CA ILE A 505 -12.43 -6.56 -0.29
C ILE A 505 -11.11 -5.79 -0.06
N THR A 506 -10.68 -5.04 -1.06
CA THR A 506 -9.50 -4.18 -1.02
C THR A 506 -9.73 -3.01 -1.97
N HIS A 507 -9.21 -1.84 -1.62
CA HIS A 507 -9.27 -0.68 -2.50
C HIS A 507 -7.88 -0.26 -3.02
N HIS A 508 -6.77 -0.53 -2.31
CA HIS A 508 -5.40 -0.27 -2.79
C HIS A 508 -4.28 -1.15 -2.19
N HIS A 509 -4.56 -2.06 -1.25
CA HIS A 509 -3.56 -3.02 -0.77
C HIS A 509 -3.32 -4.18 -1.75
N ALA A 510 -4.27 -4.43 -2.65
CA ALA A 510 -4.37 -5.58 -3.55
C ALA A 510 -4.85 -6.86 -2.85
N VAL A 511 -5.02 -7.94 -3.62
CA VAL A 511 -5.64 -9.17 -3.15
C VAL A 511 -4.61 -10.04 -2.40
N GLY A 512 -3.45 -10.27 -3.01
CA GLY A 512 -2.38 -11.09 -2.45
C GLY A 512 -2.85 -12.47 -2.04
N ILE A 513 -2.36 -12.93 -0.88
CA ILE A 513 -2.80 -14.14 -0.19
C ILE A 513 -3.94 -13.80 0.77
N ASP A 514 -3.83 -12.65 1.46
CA ASP A 514 -4.76 -12.22 2.52
C ASP A 514 -6.22 -12.17 2.07
N HIS A 515 -6.48 -11.62 0.88
CA HIS A 515 -7.83 -11.36 0.41
C HIS A 515 -8.29 -12.36 -0.65
N ALA A 516 -7.42 -13.23 -1.16
CA ALA A 516 -7.76 -14.21 -2.20
C ALA A 516 -8.97 -15.10 -1.79
N PRO A 517 -9.08 -15.61 -0.54
CA PRO A 517 -10.23 -16.40 -0.12
C PRO A 517 -11.58 -15.67 -0.20
N TYR A 518 -11.58 -14.34 -0.24
CA TYR A 518 -12.79 -13.51 -0.23
C TYR A 518 -13.11 -12.91 -1.60
N LEU A 519 -12.18 -12.95 -2.57
CA LEU A 519 -12.36 -12.35 -3.89
C LEU A 519 -13.56 -12.95 -4.65
N GLY A 520 -13.83 -14.25 -4.47
CA GLY A 520 -14.98 -14.93 -5.07
C GLY A 520 -16.32 -14.31 -4.67
N ALA A 521 -16.43 -13.73 -3.47
CA ALA A 521 -17.65 -13.04 -3.03
C ALA A 521 -17.88 -11.71 -3.78
N GLU A 522 -16.82 -11.09 -4.33
CA GLU A 522 -16.90 -9.82 -5.05
C GLU A 522 -17.15 -10.02 -6.55
N ILE A 523 -16.46 -10.97 -7.18
CA ILE A 523 -16.50 -11.14 -8.65
C ILE A 523 -17.22 -12.42 -9.12
N GLY A 524 -17.65 -13.27 -8.17
CA GLY A 524 -18.30 -14.56 -8.43
C GLY A 524 -17.36 -15.62 -9.03
N ASP A 525 -17.80 -16.88 -8.98
CA ASP A 525 -17.00 -18.02 -9.45
C ASP A 525 -16.63 -17.93 -10.93
N LEU A 526 -17.53 -17.39 -11.76
CA LEU A 526 -17.23 -17.17 -13.18
C LEU A 526 -16.14 -16.11 -13.36
N GLY A 527 -16.12 -15.07 -12.52
CA GLY A 527 -15.05 -14.07 -12.52
C GLY A 527 -13.69 -14.69 -12.19
N ILE A 528 -13.64 -15.57 -11.18
CA ILE A 528 -12.43 -16.32 -10.83
C ILE A 528 -11.96 -17.19 -12.02
N LYS A 529 -12.89 -17.89 -12.68
CA LYS A 529 -12.57 -18.69 -13.88
C LYS A 529 -12.05 -17.86 -15.04
N VAL A 530 -12.57 -16.64 -15.24
CA VAL A 530 -12.05 -15.71 -16.26
C VAL A 530 -10.60 -15.30 -15.92
N LEU A 531 -10.31 -14.95 -14.67
CA LEU A 531 -8.94 -14.65 -14.24
C LEU A 531 -8.00 -15.85 -14.44
N ALA A 532 -8.45 -17.05 -14.09
CA ALA A 532 -7.70 -18.28 -14.31
C ALA A 532 -7.43 -18.54 -15.80
N GLY A 533 -8.42 -18.35 -16.68
CA GLY A 533 -8.25 -18.50 -18.12
C GLY A 533 -7.22 -17.52 -18.71
N ILE A 534 -7.21 -16.27 -18.23
CA ILE A 534 -6.18 -15.29 -18.59
C ILE A 534 -4.80 -15.75 -18.11
N LYS A 535 -4.69 -16.17 -16.84
CA LYS A 535 -3.42 -16.66 -16.28
C LYS A 535 -2.89 -17.85 -17.08
N ASN A 536 -3.72 -18.85 -17.36
CA ASN A 536 -3.32 -20.03 -18.13
C ASN A 536 -2.89 -19.70 -19.57
N THR A 537 -3.35 -18.58 -20.12
CA THR A 537 -2.94 -18.11 -21.45
C THR A 537 -1.55 -17.47 -21.43
N LEU A 538 -1.26 -16.64 -20.41
CA LEU A 538 -0.02 -15.87 -20.31
C LEU A 538 1.11 -16.64 -19.60
N ASP A 539 0.73 -17.54 -18.69
CA ASP A 539 1.59 -18.37 -17.86
C ASP A 539 1.07 -19.83 -17.89
N PRO A 540 1.24 -20.54 -19.02
CA PRO A 540 0.71 -21.89 -19.19
C PRO A 540 1.32 -22.92 -18.22
N GLU A 541 2.54 -22.68 -17.74
CA GLU A 541 3.21 -23.54 -16.76
C GLU A 541 2.81 -23.21 -15.31
N GLY A 542 2.20 -22.05 -15.07
CA GLY A 542 1.78 -21.59 -13.74
C GLY A 542 2.92 -21.09 -12.85
N ILE A 543 4.09 -20.74 -13.42
CA ILE A 543 5.30 -20.37 -12.67
C ILE A 543 5.20 -18.97 -12.04
N MET A 544 4.33 -18.11 -12.53
CA MET A 544 4.26 -16.70 -12.12
C MET A 544 3.48 -16.53 -10.81
N ASN A 545 4.21 -16.08 -9.79
CA ASN A 545 3.76 -15.73 -8.44
C ASN A 545 2.64 -16.64 -7.91
N PRO A 546 2.91 -17.94 -7.72
CA PRO A 546 1.88 -18.91 -7.36
C PRO A 546 1.22 -18.55 -6.02
N GLY A 547 -0.08 -18.82 -5.93
CA GLY A 547 -0.90 -18.64 -4.72
C GLY A 547 -1.40 -17.22 -4.43
N LYS A 548 -1.21 -16.25 -5.34
CA LYS A 548 -1.73 -14.88 -5.19
C LYS A 548 -2.87 -14.64 -6.18
N LEU A 549 -3.77 -13.72 -5.80
CA LEU A 549 -4.91 -13.22 -6.59
C LEU A 549 -5.98 -14.27 -6.90
N ILE A 550 -5.59 -15.38 -7.51
CA ILE A 550 -6.44 -16.50 -7.87
C ILE A 550 -6.31 -17.55 -6.75
N PRO A 551 -7.40 -17.90 -6.04
CA PRO A 551 -7.37 -18.97 -5.06
C PRO A 551 -6.83 -20.25 -5.68
N ILE A 552 -5.96 -20.97 -4.96
CA ILE A 552 -5.53 -22.32 -5.36
C ILE A 552 -6.71 -23.25 -5.07
N ASP A 553 -7.13 -24.06 -6.05
CA ASP A 553 -8.10 -25.12 -5.80
C ASP A 553 -7.51 -26.10 -4.76
N THR A 554 -8.17 -26.21 -3.61
CA THR A 554 -7.72 -27.02 -2.47
C THR A 554 -7.64 -28.52 -2.77
N GLU A 555 -8.15 -28.96 -3.92
CA GLU A 555 -8.07 -30.35 -4.40
C GLU A 555 -6.72 -30.71 -5.05
N GLU A 556 -5.87 -29.74 -5.37
CA GLU A 556 -4.53 -29.98 -5.97
C GLU A 556 -3.37 -29.93 -4.96
N THR A 557 -3.63 -30.20 -3.69
CA THR A 557 -2.55 -30.43 -2.72
C THR A 557 -2.26 -31.94 -2.69
N PRO A 558 -1.05 -32.40 -3.06
CA PRO A 558 -0.70 -33.82 -2.98
C PRO A 558 -0.72 -34.36 -1.54
#